data_AF-A0A4Z1SQ89-F1
#
_entry.id   AF-A0A4Z1SQ89-F1
#
_cell.length_a   1.000
_cell.length_b   1.000
_cell.length_c   1.000
_cell.angle_alpha   90.00
_cell.angle_beta   90.00
_cell.angle_gamma   90.00
#
_symmetry.space_group_name_H-M   'P 1'
#
loop_
_entity.id
_entity.type
_entity.pdbx_description
1 polymer ?
#
loop_
_entity_poly.entity_id
_entity_poly.type
_entity_poly.pdbx_seq_one_letter_code
_entity_poly.pdbx_strand_id
1 'polypeptide(L)'
;METFVHLRITLGRKPDASIVRSYLLGHKTSVEMQEPIPIMLADEWSASITYSQIAELCEKRPFKDVASPDEYMYASWHEAQLPGCQHYQLNCRIICPKCDKAFPCRICHDDSFTCEPLDRNTIREVQCLTCNARGPIGTNCVHCGALLAVSFCHKCNYISNYSYEVRPTYHCKDCGFCRVGLEQNNRHCSKCNQCFKNEFFEGHTCDSDDFVCCVCQESLKTSIKGFVELPCKVRHYIHLSCWDALLHNGNIRCPLCRRYTIEGDTLKRCTASLNRVLCAYLLFYDMVTLEGEEKQHLVLKPEAFSRQEVMLQLCCQCLRKTHVPCLPCLTPCTDCHIYNTDRLDRVVLHPDQLEEYIEVWRRVMFKMDLSQEDIDEIKNIAERIAASGGILVNGAGVGADDGDEIEVGELDSESDSDNL
;
A
#
# COMPACT_ATOMS: atom_id res chain seq x y z
N MET A 1 -2.08 23.44 15.98
CA MET A 1 -3.27 22.61 16.27
C MET A 1 -3.43 21.72 15.06
N GLU A 2 -3.78 20.46 15.27
CA GLU A 2 -4.03 19.51 14.18
C GLU A 2 -5.46 18.98 14.30
N THR A 3 -6.01 18.48 13.19
CA THR A 3 -7.34 17.88 13.16
C THR A 3 -7.27 16.41 13.55
N PHE A 4 -7.82 16.06 14.70
CA PHE A 4 -7.94 14.68 15.15
C PHE A 4 -9.40 14.21 15.12
N VAL A 5 -9.58 12.89 15.02
CA VAL A 5 -10.89 12.26 15.03
C VAL A 5 -11.12 11.55 16.36
N HIS A 6 -12.29 11.80 16.93
CA HIS A 6 -12.81 11.14 18.10
C HIS A 6 -13.97 10.23 17.74
N LEU A 7 -13.98 9.02 18.32
CA LEU A 7 -15.18 8.20 18.42
C LEU A 7 -15.94 8.63 19.67
N ARG A 8 -17.16 9.15 19.50
CA ARG A 8 -18.06 9.50 20.60
C ARG A 8 -19.19 8.49 20.67
N ILE A 9 -19.43 8.02 21.89
CA ILE A 9 -20.57 7.19 22.22
C ILE A 9 -21.61 8.07 22.89
N THR A 10 -22.79 8.17 22.31
CA THR A 10 -23.87 9.03 22.77
C THR A 10 -25.14 8.23 23.05
N LEU A 11 -25.93 8.69 24.02
CA LEU A 11 -27.31 8.23 24.17
C LEU A 11 -28.18 9.00 23.17
N GLY A 12 -28.70 8.30 22.17
CA GLY A 12 -29.46 8.89 21.08
C GLY A 12 -28.63 9.47 19.93
N ARG A 13 -29.32 9.79 18.82
CA ARG A 13 -28.74 10.28 17.54
C ARG A 13 -28.82 11.80 17.35
N LYS A 14 -29.30 12.55 18.35
CA LYS A 14 -29.54 14.00 18.20
C LYS A 14 -28.23 14.80 18.20
N PRO A 15 -28.19 15.99 17.57
CA PRO A 15 -27.00 16.86 17.57
C PRO A 15 -26.49 17.20 18.98
N ASP A 16 -27.40 17.29 19.96
CA ASP A 16 -27.11 17.63 21.36
C ASP A 16 -27.06 16.40 22.29
N ALA A 17 -26.95 15.19 21.72
CA ALA A 17 -26.91 13.96 22.49
C ALA A 17 -25.72 13.96 23.47
N SER A 18 -25.96 13.50 24.70
CA SER A 18 -24.96 13.52 25.76
C SER A 18 -23.85 12.51 25.44
N ILE A 19 -22.60 12.96 25.49
CA ILE A 19 -21.45 12.09 25.30
C ILE A 19 -21.28 11.24 26.56
N VAL A 20 -21.47 9.93 26.41
CA VAL A 20 -21.28 8.94 27.47
C VAL A 20 -19.82 8.48 27.51
N ARG A 21 -19.19 8.37 26.34
CA ARG A 21 -17.76 8.03 26.23
C ARG A 21 -17.14 8.64 24.99
N SER A 22 -15.84 8.92 25.03
CA SER A 22 -15.08 9.44 23.90
C SER A 22 -13.69 8.82 23.83
N TYR A 23 -13.25 8.48 22.62
CA TYR A 23 -11.95 7.89 22.34
C TYR A 23 -11.25 8.69 21.24
N LEU A 24 -10.00 9.09 21.47
CA LEU A 24 -9.15 9.64 20.42
C LEU A 24 -8.68 8.51 19.50
N LEU A 25 -9.05 8.56 18.22
CA LEU A 25 -8.73 7.50 17.25
C LEU A 25 -7.44 7.76 16.48
N GLY A 26 -7.24 9.00 16.02
CA GLY A 26 -6.15 9.29 15.11
C GLY A 26 -6.22 10.68 14.51
N HIS A 27 -5.23 10.99 13.67
CA HIS A 27 -5.30 12.15 12.79
C HIS A 27 -6.40 11.94 11.73
N LYS A 28 -7.02 13.03 11.25
CA LYS A 28 -8.13 12.96 10.29
C LYS A 28 -7.80 12.18 9.02
N THR A 29 -6.60 12.33 8.47
CA THR A 29 -6.16 11.59 7.28
C THR A 29 -6.04 10.08 7.50
N SER A 30 -6.05 9.63 8.74
CA SER A 30 -5.92 8.21 9.10
C SER A 30 -7.25 7.54 9.44
N VAL A 31 -8.35 8.29 9.52
CA VAL A 31 -9.65 7.77 9.98
C VAL A 31 -10.75 8.24 9.04
N GLU A 32 -11.40 7.26 8.40
CA GLU A 32 -12.57 7.52 7.56
C GLU A 32 -13.78 7.91 8.42
N MET A 33 -14.53 8.92 7.99
CA MET A 33 -15.76 9.33 8.68
C MET A 33 -16.89 8.41 8.26
N GLN A 34 -17.67 8.00 9.24
CA GLN A 34 -18.86 7.19 9.00
C GLN A 34 -20.08 7.89 9.58
N GLU A 35 -21.24 7.58 9.00
CA GLU A 35 -22.51 7.99 9.60
C GLU A 35 -22.66 7.40 11.01
N PRO A 36 -23.38 8.08 11.93
CA PRO A 36 -23.64 7.56 13.26
C PRO A 36 -24.28 6.16 13.22
N ILE A 37 -23.65 5.20 13.90
CA ILE A 37 -24.07 3.80 13.91
C ILE A 37 -24.75 3.50 15.25
N PRO A 38 -26.01 3.00 15.26
CA PRO A 38 -26.60 2.42 16.46
C PRO A 38 -25.87 1.11 16.79
N ILE A 39 -25.29 1.03 18.00
CA ILE A 39 -24.44 -0.11 18.38
C ILE A 39 -25.09 -1.05 19.39
N MET A 40 -25.99 -0.56 20.24
CA MET A 40 -26.76 -1.37 21.21
C MET A 40 -27.91 -0.56 21.84
N LEU A 41 -28.80 -1.25 22.57
CA LEU A 41 -29.83 -0.59 23.37
C LEU A 41 -29.21 0.12 24.58
N ALA A 42 -29.85 1.21 25.02
CA ALA A 42 -29.36 2.05 26.11
C ALA A 42 -29.36 1.35 27.47
N ASP A 43 -30.29 0.43 27.71
CA ASP A 43 -30.40 -0.36 28.95
C ASP A 43 -29.37 -1.49 29.05
N GLU A 44 -28.85 -1.94 27.91
CA GLU A 44 -27.74 -2.90 27.82
C GLU A 44 -26.36 -2.24 27.99
N TRP A 45 -26.29 -0.90 27.97
CA TRP A 45 -25.02 -0.18 28.11
C TRP A 45 -24.40 -0.39 29.49
N SER A 46 -23.10 -0.69 29.51
CA SER A 46 -22.30 -0.82 30.73
C SER A 46 -20.95 -0.12 30.60
N ALA A 47 -20.48 0.46 31.71
CA ALA A 47 -19.14 1.04 31.78
C ALA A 47 -18.01 0.01 31.56
N SER A 48 -18.30 -1.29 31.70
CA SER A 48 -17.32 -2.37 31.47
C SER A 48 -17.10 -2.70 30.00
N ILE A 49 -17.94 -2.22 29.08
CA ILE A 49 -17.80 -2.47 27.64
C ILE A 49 -16.49 -1.85 27.17
N THR A 50 -15.67 -2.61 26.44
CA THR A 50 -14.36 -2.13 25.95
C THR A 50 -14.48 -1.47 24.59
N TYR A 51 -13.48 -0.67 24.22
CA TYR A 51 -13.33 -0.16 22.86
C TYR A 51 -13.36 -1.26 21.80
N SER A 52 -12.72 -2.42 22.04
CA SER A 52 -12.69 -3.51 21.06
C SER A 52 -14.08 -4.09 20.79
N GLN A 53 -14.93 -4.21 21.81
CA GLN A 53 -16.32 -4.65 21.67
C GLN A 53 -17.14 -3.61 20.90
N ILE A 54 -16.93 -2.31 21.17
CA ILE A 54 -17.57 -1.22 20.42
C ILE A 54 -17.16 -1.26 18.95
N ALA A 55 -15.87 -1.42 18.66
CA ALA A 55 -15.37 -1.49 17.29
C ALA A 55 -16.00 -2.67 16.53
N GLU A 56 -16.11 -3.84 17.15
CA GLU A 56 -16.78 -5.01 16.58
C GLU A 56 -18.27 -4.75 16.29
N LEU A 57 -18.98 -4.05 17.18
CA LEU A 57 -20.39 -3.66 16.96
C LEU A 57 -20.52 -2.68 15.78
N CYS A 58 -19.62 -1.70 15.65
CA CYS A 58 -19.60 -0.78 14.52
C CYS A 58 -19.41 -1.51 13.19
N GLU A 59 -18.54 -2.52 13.15
CA GLU A 59 -18.30 -3.35 11.96
C GLU A 59 -19.53 -4.21 11.61
N LYS A 60 -20.13 -4.86 12.62
CA LYS A 60 -21.28 -5.76 12.41
C LYS A 60 -22.57 -5.03 12.04
N ARG A 61 -22.71 -3.75 12.40
CA ARG A 61 -23.92 -2.92 12.19
C ARG A 61 -25.20 -3.68 12.58
N PRO A 62 -25.35 -4.04 13.87
CA PRO A 62 -26.40 -4.94 14.33
C PRO A 62 -27.82 -4.40 14.13
N PHE A 63 -27.99 -3.07 14.01
CA PHE A 63 -29.28 -2.43 13.83
C PHE A 63 -29.31 -1.63 12.53
N LYS A 64 -30.38 -1.79 11.75
CA LYS A 64 -30.60 -1.09 10.46
C LYS A 64 -31.81 -0.16 10.49
N ASP A 65 -32.88 -0.56 11.18
CA ASP A 65 -34.13 0.18 11.27
C ASP A 65 -34.43 0.54 12.74
N VAL A 66 -34.05 1.75 13.15
CA VAL A 66 -34.27 2.23 14.53
C VAL A 66 -35.55 3.08 14.59
N ALA A 67 -36.61 2.53 15.16
CA ALA A 67 -37.91 3.23 15.31
C ALA A 67 -37.88 4.34 16.38
N SER A 68 -37.11 4.16 17.45
CA SER A 68 -36.96 5.10 18.58
C SER A 68 -35.49 5.44 18.79
N PRO A 69 -34.95 6.49 18.13
CA PRO A 69 -33.51 6.80 18.20
C PRO A 69 -33.00 7.09 19.61
N ASP A 70 -33.84 7.52 20.55
CA ASP A 70 -33.41 7.87 21.90
C ASP A 70 -33.17 6.63 22.81
N GLU A 71 -33.56 5.43 22.37
CA GLU A 71 -33.41 4.16 23.12
C GLU A 71 -32.08 3.44 22.84
N TYR A 72 -31.22 4.01 22.00
CA TYR A 72 -29.98 3.36 21.56
C TYR A 72 -28.74 4.18 21.90
N MET A 73 -27.65 3.45 22.09
CA MET A 73 -26.31 4.01 22.09
C MET A 73 -25.82 4.13 20.64
N TYR A 74 -25.26 5.29 20.31
CA TYR A 74 -24.70 5.57 18.98
C TYR A 74 -23.20 5.76 19.05
N ALA A 75 -22.49 5.15 18.10
CA ALA A 75 -21.10 5.45 17.77
C ALA A 75 -21.07 6.50 16.67
N SER A 76 -20.35 7.61 16.89
CA SER A 76 -20.22 8.70 15.91
C SER A 76 -18.81 9.26 15.88
N TRP A 77 -18.35 9.70 14.72
CA TRP A 77 -17.01 10.23 14.51
C TRP A 77 -17.05 11.75 14.45
N HIS A 78 -16.19 12.40 15.21
CA HIS A 78 -16.16 13.86 15.33
C HIS A 78 -14.75 14.37 15.18
N GLU A 79 -14.60 15.43 14.39
CA GLU A 79 -13.34 16.15 14.28
C GLU A 79 -13.17 17.13 15.43
N ALA A 80 -11.94 17.23 15.93
CA ALA A 80 -11.55 18.20 16.94
C ALA A 80 -10.19 18.79 16.59
N GLN A 81 -10.10 20.12 16.66
CA GLN A 81 -8.81 20.82 16.64
C GLN A 81 -8.14 20.66 18.00
N LEU A 82 -7.05 19.91 18.04
CA LEU A 82 -6.33 19.63 19.30
C LEU A 82 -4.83 19.94 19.18
N PRO A 83 -4.16 20.21 20.32
CA PRO A 83 -2.71 20.35 20.33
C PRO A 83 -2.03 19.01 20.05
N GLY A 84 -0.88 19.08 19.39
CA GLY A 84 -0.11 17.91 18.96
C GLY A 84 0.57 18.15 17.62
N CYS A 85 0.82 17.06 16.92
CA CYS A 85 1.34 17.00 15.56
C CYS A 85 0.72 15.81 14.83
N GLN A 86 0.98 15.67 13.54
CA GLN A 86 0.50 14.53 12.72
C GLN A 86 0.90 13.16 13.29
N HIS A 87 1.96 13.10 14.10
CA HIS A 87 2.41 11.86 14.73
C HIS A 87 1.63 11.50 16.01
N TYR A 88 1.42 12.50 16.90
CA TYR A 88 0.84 12.29 18.23
C TYR A 88 0.04 13.51 18.68
N GLN A 89 -1.12 13.26 19.25
CA GLN A 89 -1.86 14.24 20.07
C GLN A 89 -1.22 14.26 21.47
N LEU A 90 -0.81 15.46 21.91
CA LEU A 90 -0.10 15.69 23.17
C LEU A 90 -0.44 17.08 23.71
N ASN A 91 -0.50 17.20 25.04
CA ASN A 91 -0.72 18.50 25.71
C ASN A 91 0.60 19.13 26.21
N CYS A 92 1.73 18.69 25.67
CA CYS A 92 3.06 19.22 25.96
C CYS A 92 3.97 19.15 24.73
N ARG A 93 5.09 19.87 24.79
CA ARG A 93 6.22 19.72 23.88
C ARG A 93 7.38 19.04 24.61
N ILE A 94 8.09 18.12 23.96
CA ILE A 94 9.32 17.56 24.52
C ILE A 94 10.46 18.56 24.40
N ILE A 95 11.37 18.57 25.36
CA ILE A 95 12.61 19.36 25.28
C ILE A 95 13.75 18.44 24.83
N CYS A 96 14.42 18.82 23.75
CA CYS A 96 15.62 18.11 23.31
C CYS A 96 16.80 18.47 24.23
N PRO A 97 17.46 17.51 24.90
CA PRO A 97 18.57 17.80 25.80
C PRO A 97 19.83 18.31 25.08
N LYS A 98 19.95 18.10 23.76
CA LYS A 98 21.11 18.54 22.96
C LYS A 98 20.99 20.00 22.53
N CYS A 99 19.82 20.42 22.05
CA CYS A 99 19.62 21.77 21.51
C CYS A 99 18.77 22.68 22.40
N ASP A 100 18.25 22.17 23.52
CA ASP A 100 17.40 22.86 24.51
C ASP A 100 16.13 23.54 23.94
N LYS A 101 15.69 23.08 22.77
CA LYS A 101 14.49 23.57 22.08
C LYS A 101 13.31 22.62 22.31
N ALA A 102 12.12 23.20 22.26
CA ALA A 102 10.85 22.51 22.46
C ALA A 102 10.25 22.04 21.12
N PHE A 103 9.87 20.78 21.04
CA PHE A 103 9.28 20.17 19.84
C PHE A 103 7.98 19.43 20.18
N PRO A 104 7.01 19.36 19.26
CA PRO A 104 5.77 18.60 19.49
C PRO A 104 6.03 17.14 19.85
N CYS A 105 6.96 16.49 19.14
CA CYS A 105 7.40 15.14 19.44
C CYS A 105 8.82 14.89 18.89
N ARG A 106 9.36 13.69 19.14
CA ARG A 106 10.69 13.26 18.68
C ARG A 106 10.83 13.25 17.16
N ILE A 107 9.78 12.85 16.45
CA ILE A 107 9.81 12.75 14.99
C ILE A 107 9.84 14.17 14.39
N CYS A 108 9.01 15.08 14.89
CA CYS A 108 9.06 16.49 14.49
C CYS A 108 10.39 17.17 14.81
N HIS A 109 11.12 16.70 15.83
CA HIS A 109 12.49 17.16 16.08
C HIS A 109 13.45 16.64 15.00
N ASP A 110 13.41 15.34 14.71
CA ASP A 110 14.30 14.73 13.73
C ASP A 110 14.05 15.31 12.33
N ASP A 111 12.78 15.55 11.98
CA ASP A 111 12.35 16.18 10.72
C ASP A 111 12.73 17.67 10.61
N SER A 112 12.99 18.35 11.73
CA SER A 112 13.39 19.76 11.71
C SER A 112 14.89 19.95 11.47
N PHE A 113 15.66 18.85 11.37
CA PHE A 113 17.11 18.81 11.14
C PHE A 113 17.91 19.78 12.02
N THR A 114 17.38 20.09 13.21
CA THR A 114 17.94 21.14 14.07
C THR A 114 19.20 20.67 14.80
N CYS A 115 19.28 19.37 15.09
CA CYS A 115 20.49 18.65 15.46
C CYS A 115 20.33 17.17 15.13
N GLU A 116 21.30 16.34 15.53
CA GLU A 116 21.26 14.89 15.34
C GLU A 116 19.96 14.25 15.86
N PRO A 117 19.52 13.12 15.29
CA PRO A 117 18.33 12.41 15.74
C PRO A 117 18.26 12.23 17.25
N LEU A 118 17.11 12.56 17.81
CA LEU A 118 16.90 12.56 19.24
C LEU A 118 16.70 11.13 19.75
N ASP A 119 17.61 10.71 20.64
CA ASP A 119 17.42 9.49 21.41
C ASP A 119 16.29 9.68 22.44
N ARG A 120 15.21 8.93 22.25
CA ARG A 120 14.02 8.92 23.11
C ARG A 120 14.38 8.71 24.60
N ASN A 121 15.40 7.91 24.88
CA ASN A 121 15.79 7.55 26.24
C ASN A 121 16.50 8.70 26.97
N THR A 122 16.88 9.77 26.28
CA THR A 122 17.53 10.95 26.87
C THR A 122 16.57 12.07 27.24
N ILE A 123 15.31 12.01 26.77
CA ILE A 123 14.29 13.03 27.06
C ILE A 123 13.97 13.00 28.55
N ARG A 124 14.12 14.14 29.23
CA ARG A 124 13.83 14.29 30.66
C ARG A 124 12.79 15.37 30.95
N GLU A 125 12.64 16.33 30.06
CA GLU A 125 11.82 17.51 30.27
C GLU A 125 10.77 17.70 29.18
N VAL A 126 9.66 18.30 29.58
CA VAL A 126 8.55 18.70 28.73
C VAL A 126 8.12 20.12 29.09
N GLN A 127 7.61 20.85 28.11
CA GLN A 127 6.93 22.14 28.29
C GLN A 127 5.43 21.93 28.22
N CYS A 128 4.71 22.29 29.29
CA CYS A 128 3.25 22.20 29.35
C CYS A 128 2.59 23.20 28.40
N LEU A 129 1.60 22.78 27.61
CA LEU A 129 0.86 23.70 26.74
C LEU A 129 -0.19 24.54 27.48
N THR A 130 -0.57 24.17 28.70
CA THR A 130 -1.55 24.91 29.51
C THR A 130 -0.92 26.09 30.24
N CYS A 131 0.20 25.89 30.94
CA CYS A 131 0.86 26.94 31.74
C CYS A 131 2.21 27.39 31.17
N ASN A 132 2.66 26.82 30.05
CA ASN A 132 3.93 27.11 29.38
C ASN A 132 5.22 26.84 30.20
N ALA A 133 5.10 26.28 31.40
CA ALA A 133 6.24 25.95 32.26
C ALA A 133 6.95 24.66 31.79
N ARG A 134 8.28 24.65 31.92
CA ARG A 134 9.11 23.45 31.74
C ARG A 134 9.15 22.64 33.03
N GLY A 135 9.17 21.32 32.91
CA GLY A 135 9.25 20.41 34.04
C GLY A 135 9.57 18.98 33.60
N PRO A 136 9.70 18.05 34.55
CA PRO A 136 10.02 16.66 34.23
C PRO A 136 8.92 16.02 33.37
N ILE A 137 9.32 15.08 32.50
CA ILE A 137 8.40 14.28 31.71
C ILE A 137 7.52 13.40 32.61
N GLY A 138 6.22 13.35 32.30
CA GLY A 138 5.24 12.56 33.04
C GLY A 138 3.84 12.74 32.48
N THR A 139 2.85 12.18 33.18
CA THR A 139 1.43 12.27 32.78
C THR A 139 0.79 13.60 33.13
N ASN A 140 1.31 14.32 34.14
CA ASN A 140 0.75 15.58 34.63
C ASN A 140 1.83 16.65 34.76
N CYS A 141 1.45 17.90 34.53
CA CYS A 141 2.33 19.03 34.75
C CYS A 141 2.55 19.22 36.26
N VAL A 142 3.81 19.28 36.69
CA VAL A 142 4.16 19.54 38.10
C VAL A 142 3.77 20.93 38.58
N HIS A 143 3.59 21.90 37.67
CA HIS A 143 3.32 23.29 38.01
C HIS A 143 1.82 23.61 38.09
N CYS A 144 1.00 23.07 37.19
CA CYS A 144 -0.44 23.38 37.14
C CYS A 144 -1.36 22.15 37.27
N GLY A 145 -0.79 20.94 37.39
CA GLY A 145 -1.55 19.69 37.50
C GLY A 145 -2.21 19.20 36.20
N ALA A 146 -2.20 20.00 35.13
CA ALA A 146 -2.85 19.67 33.86
C ALA A 146 -2.33 18.33 33.28
N LEU A 147 -3.23 17.54 32.69
CA LEU A 147 -2.89 16.28 32.06
C LEU A 147 -2.10 16.53 30.76
N LEU A 148 -0.86 16.04 30.75
CA LEU A 148 0.04 16.11 29.60
C LEU A 148 -0.18 14.96 28.62
N ALA A 149 -0.38 13.76 29.18
CA ALA A 149 -0.53 12.50 28.46
C ALA A 149 -1.36 11.49 29.26
N VAL A 150 -2.21 10.71 28.58
CA VAL A 150 -2.99 9.60 29.20
C VAL A 150 -2.13 8.34 29.37
N SER A 151 -1.15 8.14 28.47
CA SER A 151 -0.26 6.98 28.45
C SER A 151 1.20 7.43 28.57
N PHE A 152 1.97 6.78 29.45
CA PHE A 152 3.39 7.06 29.66
C PHE A 152 4.21 5.79 29.88
N CYS A 153 5.33 5.64 29.17
CA CYS A 153 6.34 4.61 29.44
C CYS A 153 7.62 5.24 29.98
N HIS A 154 7.92 4.97 31.26
CA HIS A 154 9.13 5.46 31.94
C HIS A 154 10.45 4.94 31.34
N LYS A 155 10.44 3.76 30.71
CA LYS A 155 11.66 3.18 30.09
C LYS A 155 12.04 3.89 28.80
N CYS A 156 11.03 4.28 28.01
CA CYS A 156 11.23 4.87 26.69
C CYS A 156 11.03 6.39 26.66
N ASN A 157 10.59 6.98 27.78
CA ASN A 157 10.05 8.33 27.87
C ASN A 157 8.99 8.61 26.81
N TYR A 158 8.20 7.60 26.46
CA TYR A 158 7.12 7.71 25.48
C TYR A 158 5.87 8.24 26.18
N ILE A 159 5.29 9.30 25.64
CA ILE A 159 4.03 9.89 26.09
C ILE A 159 3.02 9.91 24.93
N SER A 160 1.74 9.71 25.24
CA SER A 160 0.66 9.81 24.26
C SER A 160 -0.69 10.07 24.91
N ASN A 161 -1.59 10.76 24.19
CA ASN A 161 -3.00 10.84 24.57
C ASN A 161 -3.89 9.76 23.94
N TYR A 162 -3.33 8.84 23.14
CA TYR A 162 -4.06 7.64 22.78
C TYR A 162 -4.27 6.79 24.04
N SER A 163 -5.53 6.41 24.29
CA SER A 163 -5.87 5.51 25.37
C SER A 163 -5.32 4.10 25.09
N TYR A 164 -5.04 3.35 26.15
CA TYR A 164 -4.59 1.96 26.04
C TYR A 164 -5.61 1.07 25.32
N GLU A 165 -6.91 1.38 25.45
CA GLU A 165 -7.98 0.65 24.76
C GLU A 165 -7.93 0.82 23.23
N VAL A 166 -7.62 2.02 22.75
CA VAL A 166 -7.57 2.32 21.30
C VAL A 166 -6.24 1.89 20.71
N ARG A 167 -5.13 2.24 21.39
CA ARG A 167 -3.77 1.98 20.92
C ARG A 167 -2.98 1.31 22.03
N PRO A 168 -3.26 0.02 22.31
CA PRO A 168 -2.51 -0.72 23.31
C PRO A 168 -1.04 -0.68 22.93
N THR A 169 -0.20 -0.39 23.91
CA THR A 169 1.24 -0.24 23.72
C THR A 169 1.93 -0.97 24.85
N TYR A 170 2.97 -1.73 24.54
CA TYR A 170 3.75 -2.47 25.52
C TYR A 170 5.25 -2.26 25.28
N HIS A 171 6.06 -2.39 26.33
CA HIS A 171 7.51 -2.30 26.21
C HIS A 171 8.10 -3.70 25.97
N CYS A 172 8.64 -3.93 24.77
CA CYS A 172 9.39 -5.16 24.52
C CYS A 172 10.79 -5.01 25.12
N LYS A 173 11.11 -5.86 26.11
CA LYS A 173 12.41 -5.85 26.81
C LYS A 173 13.57 -6.11 25.85
N ASP A 174 13.40 -7.03 24.92
CA ASP A 174 14.45 -7.44 23.98
C ASP A 174 14.69 -6.39 22.90
N CYS A 175 13.64 -5.72 22.41
CA CYS A 175 13.81 -4.57 21.50
C CYS A 175 14.34 -3.32 22.22
N GLY A 176 14.05 -3.16 23.52
CA GLY A 176 14.38 -1.96 24.29
C GLY A 176 13.46 -0.76 24.02
N PHE A 177 12.34 -0.95 23.31
CA PHE A 177 11.37 0.13 23.05
C PHE A 177 9.91 -0.33 22.98
N CYS A 178 9.00 0.64 23.08
CA CYS A 178 7.56 0.41 23.02
C CYS A 178 7.09 -0.03 21.63
N ARG A 179 6.22 -1.03 21.58
CA ARG A 179 5.55 -1.55 20.38
C ARG A 179 4.03 -1.42 20.55
N VAL A 180 3.32 -1.27 19.44
CA VAL A 180 1.84 -1.23 19.42
C VAL A 180 1.32 -2.67 19.45
N GLY A 181 0.37 -2.94 20.34
CA GLY A 181 -0.23 -4.25 20.57
C GLY A 181 -0.36 -4.58 22.06
N LEU A 182 -0.98 -5.73 22.36
CA LEU A 182 -1.02 -6.30 23.69
C LEU A 182 0.21 -7.20 23.89
N GLU A 183 0.88 -7.09 25.05
CA GLU A 183 2.08 -7.89 25.34
C GLU A 183 1.79 -9.40 25.24
N GLN A 184 0.64 -9.87 25.75
CA GLN A 184 0.26 -11.28 25.68
C GLN A 184 0.05 -11.82 24.26
N ASN A 185 -0.22 -10.94 23.28
CA ASN A 185 -0.50 -11.33 21.90
C ASN A 185 0.73 -11.15 20.99
N ASN A 186 1.86 -10.71 21.53
CA ASN A 186 3.07 -10.47 20.76
C ASN A 186 4.26 -11.23 21.34
N ARG A 187 5.14 -11.70 20.45
CA ARG A 187 6.35 -12.42 20.81
C ARG A 187 7.54 -11.86 20.05
N HIS A 188 8.64 -11.67 20.77
CA HIS A 188 9.92 -11.25 20.19
C HIS A 188 10.68 -12.44 19.61
N CYS A 189 11.16 -12.32 18.38
CA CYS A 189 12.06 -13.28 17.77
C CYS A 189 13.51 -12.80 17.90
N SER A 190 14.30 -13.49 18.72
CA SER A 190 15.71 -13.17 18.96
C SER A 190 16.62 -13.39 17.74
N LYS A 191 16.16 -14.12 16.72
CA LYS A 191 16.94 -14.37 15.50
C LYS A 191 16.95 -13.15 14.57
N CYS A 192 15.78 -12.50 14.38
CA CYS A 192 15.63 -11.34 13.50
C CYS A 192 15.42 -10.02 14.25
N ASN A 193 15.42 -10.05 15.59
CA ASN A 193 15.24 -8.90 16.49
C ASN A 193 13.93 -8.12 16.26
N GLN A 194 12.85 -8.83 15.94
CA GLN A 194 11.54 -8.24 15.65
C GLN A 194 10.42 -8.85 16.51
N CYS A 195 9.38 -8.06 16.75
CA CYS A 195 8.16 -8.50 17.44
C CYS A 195 7.09 -8.85 16.41
N PHE A 196 6.49 -10.04 16.55
CA PHE A 196 5.37 -10.49 15.75
C PHE A 196 4.18 -10.77 16.65
N LYS A 197 2.96 -10.63 16.12
CA LYS A 197 1.79 -11.20 16.78
C LYS A 197 1.95 -12.73 16.84
N ASN A 198 1.43 -13.35 17.89
CA ASN A 198 1.55 -14.79 18.12
C ASN A 198 1.04 -15.62 16.92
N GLU A 199 -0.04 -15.16 16.29
CA GLU A 199 -0.63 -15.76 15.08
C GLU A 199 0.35 -15.87 13.90
N PHE A 200 1.32 -14.95 13.79
CA PHE A 200 2.31 -14.93 12.69
C PHE A 200 3.70 -15.39 13.14
N PHE A 201 3.88 -15.74 14.42
CA PHE A 201 5.20 -16.03 14.96
C PHE A 201 5.79 -17.34 14.44
N GLU A 202 5.01 -18.40 14.19
CA GLU A 202 5.58 -19.65 13.68
C GLU A 202 5.82 -19.61 12.16
N GLY A 203 5.06 -18.79 11.43
CA GLY A 203 5.15 -18.66 9.97
C GLY A 203 6.16 -17.63 9.46
N HIS A 204 6.76 -16.82 10.32
CA HIS A 204 7.66 -15.75 9.86
C HIS A 204 9.03 -16.30 9.43
N THR A 205 9.50 -15.82 8.29
CA THR A 205 10.87 -16.07 7.84
C THR A 205 11.80 -15.05 8.48
N CYS A 206 12.71 -15.51 9.35
CA CYS A 206 13.70 -14.64 9.97
C CYS A 206 14.60 -14.00 8.90
N ASP A 207 14.77 -12.69 8.98
CA ASP A 207 15.83 -11.98 8.28
C ASP A 207 16.70 -11.28 9.34
N SER A 208 17.90 -11.82 9.58
CA SER A 208 18.83 -11.27 10.57
C SER A 208 19.42 -9.94 10.10
N ASP A 209 19.50 -9.74 8.79
CA ASP A 209 20.18 -8.60 8.20
C ASP A 209 19.29 -7.37 8.25
N ASP A 210 19.90 -6.19 8.32
CA ASP A 210 19.14 -4.95 8.26
C ASP A 210 18.56 -4.79 6.86
N PHE A 211 17.25 -4.66 6.80
CA PHE A 211 16.54 -4.44 5.55
C PHE A 211 15.94 -3.04 5.52
N VAL A 212 15.96 -2.46 4.31
CA VAL A 212 15.53 -1.11 4.02
C VAL A 212 14.30 -1.13 3.11
N CYS A 213 13.52 -0.06 3.15
CA CYS A 213 12.43 0.14 2.22
C CYS A 213 13.00 0.26 0.80
N CYS A 214 12.52 -0.56 -0.14
CA CYS A 214 13.00 -0.55 -1.53
C CYS A 214 12.71 0.75 -2.30
N VAL A 215 11.93 1.66 -1.72
CA VAL A 215 11.58 2.96 -2.31
C VAL A 215 12.36 4.09 -1.63
N CYS A 216 12.19 4.29 -0.31
CA CYS A 216 12.81 5.41 0.39
C CYS A 216 14.16 5.11 1.04
N GLN A 217 14.62 3.85 1.01
CA GLN A 217 15.91 3.40 1.59
C GLN A 217 16.03 3.60 3.11
N GLU A 218 14.96 3.98 3.80
CA GLU A 218 14.90 4.04 5.26
C GLU A 218 14.96 2.64 5.88
N SER A 219 15.61 2.52 7.05
CA SER A 219 15.66 1.27 7.83
C SER A 219 14.26 0.86 8.30
N LEU A 220 13.86 -0.38 7.99
CA LEU A 220 12.53 -0.88 8.35
C LEU A 220 12.47 -1.43 9.79
N LYS A 221 13.59 -1.93 10.33
CA LYS A 221 13.64 -2.47 11.70
C LYS A 221 13.43 -1.41 12.78
N THR A 222 13.92 -0.19 12.53
CA THR A 222 13.87 0.93 13.48
C THR A 222 12.75 1.94 13.17
N SER A 223 12.15 1.85 11.98
CA SER A 223 11.00 2.66 11.59
C SER A 223 9.75 2.33 12.40
N ILE A 224 8.91 3.34 12.59
CA ILE A 224 7.58 3.20 13.17
C ILE A 224 6.50 2.94 12.10
N LYS A 225 6.84 3.15 10.82
CA LYS A 225 5.93 2.95 9.69
C LYS A 225 5.75 1.44 9.48
N GLY A 226 4.53 1.00 9.23
CA GLY A 226 4.28 -0.40 8.86
C GLY A 226 4.98 -0.73 7.54
N PHE A 227 5.39 -1.99 7.38
CA PHE A 227 6.03 -2.48 6.16
C PHE A 227 5.58 -3.91 5.84
N VAL A 228 5.82 -4.33 4.61
CA VAL A 228 5.52 -5.68 4.12
C VAL A 228 6.68 -6.23 3.30
N GLU A 229 6.76 -7.55 3.21
CA GLU A 229 7.58 -8.24 2.23
C GLU A 229 6.80 -8.30 0.90
N LEU A 230 7.43 -7.86 -0.19
CA LEU A 230 6.86 -7.92 -1.54
C LEU A 230 6.88 -9.37 -2.05
N PRO A 231 5.80 -9.84 -2.73
CA PRO A 231 5.71 -11.21 -3.25
C PRO A 231 6.50 -11.40 -4.57
N CYS A 232 7.66 -10.77 -4.72
CA CYS A 232 8.48 -10.83 -5.93
C CYS A 232 9.41 -12.06 -6.02
N LYS A 233 9.20 -13.09 -5.19
CA LYS A 233 10.03 -14.31 -5.01
C LYS A 233 11.47 -14.07 -4.50
N VAL A 234 11.99 -12.85 -4.62
CA VAL A 234 13.16 -12.34 -3.90
C VAL A 234 12.63 -11.51 -2.74
N ARG A 235 13.23 -11.65 -1.56
CA ARG A 235 12.78 -10.94 -0.35
C ARG A 235 13.15 -9.46 -0.47
N HIS A 236 12.19 -8.63 -0.85
CA HIS A 236 12.32 -7.18 -0.82
C HIS A 236 11.21 -6.61 0.05
N TYR A 237 11.52 -5.55 0.77
CA TYR A 237 10.60 -4.97 1.74
C TYR A 237 10.26 -3.55 1.37
N ILE A 238 9.04 -3.13 1.72
CA ILE A 238 8.52 -1.80 1.40
C ILE A 238 7.65 -1.30 2.54
N HIS A 239 7.74 -0.02 2.89
CA HIS A 239 6.76 0.60 3.80
C HIS A 239 5.35 0.53 3.19
N LEU A 240 4.32 0.32 4.00
CA LEU A 240 2.93 0.31 3.54
C LEU A 240 2.57 1.59 2.78
N SER A 241 2.96 2.76 3.30
CA SER A 241 2.74 4.04 2.62
C SER A 241 3.49 4.16 1.29
N CYS A 242 4.69 3.59 1.19
CA CYS A 242 5.43 3.56 -0.08
C CYS A 242 4.79 2.58 -1.07
N TRP A 243 4.20 1.49 -0.58
CA TRP A 243 3.52 0.51 -1.40
C TRP A 243 2.22 1.07 -1.98
N ASP A 244 1.41 1.74 -1.15
CA ASP A 244 0.20 2.42 -1.58
C ASP A 244 0.52 3.46 -2.67
N ALA A 245 1.54 4.30 -2.45
CA ALA A 245 1.98 5.27 -3.46
C ALA A 245 2.44 4.60 -4.77
N LEU A 246 3.16 3.47 -4.68
CA LEU A 246 3.61 2.72 -5.84
C LEU A 246 2.43 2.16 -6.65
N LEU A 247 1.42 1.61 -5.97
CA LEU A 247 0.20 1.08 -6.59
C LEU A 247 -0.70 2.17 -7.15
N HIS A 248 -0.82 3.32 -6.47
CA HIS A 248 -1.55 4.49 -6.96
C HIS A 248 -0.97 5.02 -8.27
N ASN A 249 0.36 4.98 -8.43
CA ASN A 249 1.03 5.29 -9.69
C ASN A 249 0.94 4.14 -10.72
N GLY A 250 0.14 3.11 -10.43
CA GLY A 250 -0.08 1.92 -11.25
C GLY A 250 1.14 1.02 -11.44
N ASN A 251 2.17 1.14 -10.60
CA ASN A 251 3.34 0.28 -10.68
C ASN A 251 3.14 -0.98 -9.82
N ILE A 252 2.83 -2.08 -10.50
CA ILE A 252 2.66 -3.41 -9.90
C ILE A 252 3.95 -4.25 -9.92
N ARG A 253 5.11 -3.63 -10.23
CA ARG A 253 6.41 -4.30 -10.26
C ARG A 253 7.24 -3.88 -9.06
N CYS A 254 8.00 -4.83 -8.52
CA CYS A 254 9.02 -4.53 -7.52
C CYS A 254 10.06 -3.56 -8.13
N PRO A 255 10.37 -2.43 -7.48
CA PRO A 255 11.34 -1.46 -7.99
C PRO A 255 12.75 -2.03 -8.16
N LEU A 256 13.11 -3.04 -7.36
CA LEU A 256 14.46 -3.61 -7.33
C LEU A 256 14.65 -4.71 -8.35
N CYS A 257 13.76 -5.69 -8.40
CA CYS A 257 13.90 -6.85 -9.29
C CYS A 257 12.91 -6.89 -10.46
N ARG A 258 12.05 -5.88 -10.61
CA ARG A 258 11.06 -5.71 -11.69
C ARG A 258 10.04 -6.85 -11.85
N ARG A 259 10.01 -7.80 -10.92
CA ARG A 259 9.00 -8.87 -10.87
C ARG A 259 7.65 -8.32 -10.41
N TYR A 260 6.56 -8.92 -10.87
CA TYR A 260 5.24 -8.52 -10.39
C TYR A 260 5.10 -8.79 -8.89
N THR A 261 4.42 -7.87 -8.22
CA THR A 261 4.03 -7.96 -6.82
C THR A 261 2.58 -8.43 -6.65
N ILE A 262 1.95 -8.86 -7.74
CA ILE A 262 0.65 -9.53 -7.76
C ILE A 262 0.83 -11.02 -8.03
N GLU A 263 0.00 -11.85 -7.41
CA GLU A 263 0.03 -13.30 -7.54
C GLU A 263 -1.38 -13.91 -7.53
N GLY A 264 -1.47 -15.23 -7.62
CA GLY A 264 -2.73 -15.97 -7.52
C GLY A 264 -3.75 -15.58 -8.59
N ASP A 265 -5.02 -15.45 -8.19
CA ASP A 265 -6.12 -15.22 -9.11
C ASP A 265 -6.10 -13.82 -9.74
N THR A 266 -5.55 -12.82 -9.05
CA THR A 266 -5.36 -11.49 -9.62
C THR A 266 -4.43 -11.54 -10.83
N LEU A 267 -3.27 -12.19 -10.69
CA LEU A 267 -2.35 -12.36 -11.81
C LEU A 267 -2.99 -13.17 -12.95
N LYS A 268 -3.74 -14.24 -12.65
CA LYS A 268 -4.45 -15.01 -13.68
C LYS A 268 -5.45 -14.16 -14.46
N ARG A 269 -6.24 -13.31 -13.78
CA ARG A 269 -7.19 -12.41 -14.43
C ARG A 269 -6.48 -11.41 -15.34
N CYS A 270 -5.41 -10.76 -14.86
CA CYS A 270 -4.62 -9.83 -15.67
C CYS A 270 -4.02 -10.52 -16.91
N THR A 271 -3.45 -11.71 -16.75
CA THR A 271 -2.91 -12.49 -17.87
C THR A 271 -4.02 -12.88 -18.86
N ALA A 272 -5.20 -13.27 -18.40
CA ALA A 272 -6.33 -13.60 -19.27
C ALA A 272 -6.80 -12.39 -20.09
N SER A 273 -6.90 -11.21 -19.49
CA SER A 273 -7.23 -9.97 -20.21
C SER A 273 -6.18 -9.64 -21.28
N LEU A 274 -4.89 -9.71 -20.96
CA LEU A 274 -3.80 -9.45 -21.91
C LEU A 274 -3.75 -10.49 -23.04
N ASN A 275 -4.09 -11.73 -22.73
CA ASN A 275 -4.27 -12.81 -23.70
C ASN A 275 -5.32 -12.47 -24.76
N ARG A 276 -6.48 -11.93 -24.37
CA ARG A 276 -7.52 -11.51 -25.34
C ARG A 276 -7.03 -10.38 -26.23
N VAL A 277 -6.32 -9.41 -25.67
CA VAL A 277 -5.70 -8.32 -26.45
C VAL A 277 -4.71 -8.90 -27.47
N LEU A 278 -3.82 -9.81 -27.06
CA LEU A 278 -2.89 -10.49 -27.98
C LEU A 278 -3.65 -11.23 -29.09
N CYS A 279 -4.68 -12.00 -28.76
CA CYS A 279 -5.50 -12.71 -29.74
C CYS A 279 -6.15 -11.76 -30.74
N ALA A 280 -6.66 -10.63 -30.28
CA ALA A 280 -7.25 -9.60 -31.14
C ALA A 280 -6.23 -9.01 -32.12
N TYR A 281 -4.99 -8.76 -31.67
CA TYR A 281 -3.90 -8.34 -32.55
C TYR A 281 -3.51 -9.43 -33.57
N LEU A 282 -3.43 -10.69 -33.15
CA LEU A 282 -3.14 -11.80 -34.06
C LEU A 282 -4.22 -11.95 -35.13
N LEU A 283 -5.50 -11.78 -34.77
CA LEU A 283 -6.60 -11.79 -35.73
C LEU A 283 -6.57 -10.58 -36.66
N PHE A 284 -6.32 -9.38 -36.13
CA PHE A 284 -6.23 -8.15 -36.91
C PHE A 284 -5.13 -8.21 -37.98
N TYR A 285 -3.96 -8.76 -37.65
CA TYR A 285 -2.86 -8.96 -38.58
C TYR A 285 -2.97 -10.27 -39.39
N ASP A 286 -4.12 -10.94 -39.35
CA ASP A 286 -4.42 -12.15 -40.11
C ASP A 286 -3.45 -13.33 -39.87
N MET A 287 -2.86 -13.40 -38.66
CA MET A 287 -1.88 -14.43 -38.29
C MET A 287 -2.52 -15.73 -37.77
N VAL A 288 -3.81 -15.70 -37.41
CA VAL A 288 -4.53 -16.84 -36.83
C VAL A 288 -5.90 -17.03 -37.47
N THR A 289 -6.42 -18.24 -37.43
CA THR A 289 -7.81 -18.62 -37.76
C THR A 289 -8.53 -19.13 -36.52
N LEU A 290 -9.86 -19.00 -36.48
CA LEU A 290 -10.69 -19.68 -35.48
C LEU A 290 -11.13 -21.03 -36.04
N GLU A 291 -10.81 -22.12 -35.33
CA GLU A 291 -11.15 -23.48 -35.71
C GLU A 291 -11.84 -24.22 -34.55
N GLY A 292 -12.62 -25.26 -34.88
CA GLY A 292 -13.33 -26.10 -33.90
C GLY A 292 -14.85 -25.93 -33.90
N GLU A 293 -15.59 -27.04 -33.80
CA GLU A 293 -17.06 -27.06 -33.87
C GLU A 293 -17.74 -26.84 -32.49
N GLU A 294 -17.24 -27.49 -31.42
CA GLU A 294 -17.80 -27.36 -30.06
C GLU A 294 -16.99 -26.44 -29.13
N LYS A 295 -15.67 -26.35 -29.35
CA LYS A 295 -14.75 -25.43 -28.66
C LYS A 295 -13.86 -24.74 -29.67
N GLN A 296 -14.12 -23.46 -29.88
CA GLN A 296 -13.33 -22.66 -30.80
C GLN A 296 -11.98 -22.32 -30.17
N HIS A 297 -10.91 -22.51 -30.94
CA HIS A 297 -9.55 -22.17 -30.56
C HIS A 297 -8.84 -21.46 -31.71
N LEU A 298 -7.80 -20.69 -31.38
CA LEU A 298 -7.01 -19.99 -32.38
C LEU A 298 -5.89 -20.88 -32.91
N VAL A 299 -5.82 -21.01 -34.22
CA VAL A 299 -4.80 -21.78 -34.93
C VAL A 299 -3.91 -20.81 -35.71
N LEU A 300 -2.59 -20.94 -35.54
CA LEU A 300 -1.61 -20.14 -36.28
C LEU A 300 -1.62 -20.51 -37.76
N LYS A 301 -1.71 -19.51 -38.64
CA LYS A 301 -1.57 -19.72 -40.09
C LYS A 301 -0.13 -20.06 -40.46
N PRO A 302 0.12 -20.89 -41.49
CA PRO A 302 1.47 -21.20 -41.97
C PRO A 302 2.27 -19.93 -42.34
N GLU A 303 1.61 -18.89 -42.84
CA GLU A 303 2.25 -17.67 -43.34
C GLU A 303 2.55 -16.63 -42.26
N ALA A 304 2.07 -16.83 -41.02
CA ALA A 304 2.17 -15.87 -39.91
C ALA A 304 3.62 -15.45 -39.58
N PHE A 305 4.59 -16.29 -39.95
CA PHE A 305 6.02 -16.07 -39.68
C PHE A 305 6.89 -16.04 -40.95
N SER A 306 6.27 -15.83 -42.11
CA SER A 306 6.93 -15.79 -43.43
C SER A 306 8.11 -14.82 -43.53
N ARG A 307 8.13 -13.77 -42.70
CA ARG A 307 9.20 -12.76 -42.70
C ARG A 307 10.45 -13.16 -41.90
N GLN A 308 10.45 -14.28 -41.17
CA GLN A 308 11.52 -14.74 -40.26
C GLN A 308 11.95 -13.73 -39.17
N GLU A 309 11.40 -12.51 -39.18
CA GLU A 309 11.65 -11.48 -38.19
C GLU A 309 10.83 -11.71 -36.92
N VAL A 310 11.54 -11.86 -35.80
CA VAL A 310 10.98 -12.00 -34.47
C VAL A 310 11.57 -10.96 -33.52
N MET A 311 10.87 -10.70 -32.43
CA MET A 311 11.34 -9.88 -31.34
C MET A 311 11.96 -10.79 -30.27
N LEU A 312 13.22 -10.55 -29.89
CA LEU A 312 13.82 -11.13 -28.71
C LEU A 312 13.36 -10.35 -27.49
N GLN A 313 12.85 -11.03 -26.47
CA GLN A 313 12.46 -10.42 -25.20
C GLN A 313 13.08 -11.15 -24.00
N LEU A 314 13.27 -10.42 -22.90
CA LEU A 314 13.63 -10.98 -21.60
C LEU A 314 12.40 -10.97 -20.69
N CYS A 315 12.06 -12.12 -20.10
CA CYS A 315 11.03 -12.16 -19.09
C CYS A 315 11.59 -11.72 -17.73
N CYS A 316 11.12 -10.61 -17.17
CA CYS A 316 11.50 -10.15 -15.83
C CYS A 316 11.02 -11.11 -14.73
N GLN A 317 10.03 -11.95 -15.02
CA GLN A 317 9.49 -12.91 -14.06
C GLN A 317 10.32 -14.19 -13.92
N CYS A 318 10.67 -14.85 -15.03
CA CYS A 318 11.42 -16.11 -15.02
C CYS A 318 12.88 -15.97 -15.48
N LEU A 319 13.30 -14.79 -15.92
CA LEU A 319 14.65 -14.45 -16.40
C LEU A 319 15.09 -15.21 -17.66
N ARG A 320 14.17 -15.89 -18.35
CA ARG A 320 14.44 -16.52 -19.64
C ARG A 320 14.25 -15.54 -20.78
N LYS A 321 15.09 -15.70 -21.81
CA LYS A 321 14.93 -15.04 -23.10
C LYS A 321 14.03 -15.87 -23.98
N THR A 322 13.18 -15.22 -24.76
CA THR A 322 12.31 -15.90 -25.73
C THR A 322 12.11 -15.03 -26.98
N HIS A 323 11.81 -15.70 -28.09
CA HIS A 323 11.44 -15.06 -29.34
C HIS A 323 9.92 -14.98 -29.45
N VAL A 324 9.42 -13.83 -29.91
CA VAL A 324 7.99 -13.55 -30.05
C VAL A 324 7.68 -12.82 -31.36
N PRO A 325 6.43 -12.84 -31.86
CA PRO A 325 6.06 -12.09 -33.04
C PRO A 325 6.31 -10.59 -32.85
N CYS A 326 6.69 -9.91 -33.92
CA CYS A 326 6.87 -8.46 -33.96
C CYS A 326 5.53 -7.71 -33.95
N LEU A 327 4.77 -7.80 -32.85
CA LEU A 327 3.49 -7.12 -32.65
C LEU A 327 3.65 -5.76 -31.98
N PRO A 328 2.70 -4.82 -32.10
CA PRO A 328 2.70 -3.59 -31.33
C PRO A 328 2.28 -3.78 -29.86
N CYS A 329 1.67 -4.92 -29.50
CA CYS A 329 1.23 -5.21 -28.13
C CYS A 329 2.26 -6.00 -27.30
N LEU A 330 2.06 -6.03 -25.97
CA LEU A 330 2.82 -6.93 -25.11
C LEU A 330 2.56 -8.39 -25.50
N THR A 331 3.58 -9.24 -25.36
CA THR A 331 3.49 -10.67 -25.62
C THR A 331 3.97 -11.45 -24.40
N PRO A 332 3.38 -12.61 -24.10
CA PRO A 332 3.75 -13.36 -22.92
C PRO A 332 5.12 -14.03 -23.13
N CYS A 333 5.81 -14.29 -22.03
CA CYS A 333 6.93 -15.22 -22.04
C CYS A 333 6.44 -16.61 -22.50
N THR A 334 7.10 -17.23 -23.48
CA THR A 334 6.72 -18.56 -23.98
C THR A 334 6.88 -19.66 -22.93
N ASP A 335 7.70 -19.45 -21.90
CA ASP A 335 7.90 -20.46 -20.85
C ASP A 335 6.99 -20.32 -19.64
N CYS A 336 6.74 -19.09 -19.17
CA CYS A 336 5.95 -18.86 -17.95
C CYS A 336 4.59 -18.20 -18.21
N HIS A 337 4.32 -17.81 -19.46
CA HIS A 337 3.06 -17.23 -19.92
C HIS A 337 2.67 -15.92 -19.22
N ILE A 338 3.65 -15.19 -18.66
CA ILE A 338 3.45 -13.91 -17.99
C ILE A 338 3.94 -12.79 -18.91
N TYR A 339 3.18 -11.69 -18.95
CA TYR A 339 3.41 -10.50 -19.78
C TYR A 339 4.42 -9.49 -19.19
N ASN A 340 5.20 -9.91 -18.19
CA ASN A 340 6.25 -9.10 -17.60
C ASN A 340 7.55 -9.28 -18.39
N THR A 341 7.60 -8.68 -19.57
CA THR A 341 8.69 -8.85 -20.53
C THR A 341 9.22 -7.50 -21.01
N ASP A 342 10.54 -7.40 -21.16
CA ASP A 342 11.23 -6.27 -21.79
C ASP A 342 11.69 -6.69 -23.19
N ARG A 343 11.36 -5.88 -24.21
CA ARG A 343 11.84 -6.09 -25.58
C ARG A 343 13.31 -5.75 -25.68
N LEU A 344 14.09 -6.60 -26.32
CA LEU A 344 15.54 -6.45 -26.46
C LEU A 344 15.92 -6.02 -27.87
N ASP A 345 15.68 -6.88 -28.87
CA ASP A 345 16.14 -6.65 -30.23
C ASP A 345 15.27 -7.38 -31.26
N ARG A 346 15.29 -6.92 -32.51
CA ARG A 346 14.73 -7.65 -33.66
C ARG A 346 15.76 -8.63 -34.19
N VAL A 347 15.35 -9.88 -34.36
CA VAL A 347 16.21 -10.97 -34.82
C VAL A 347 15.58 -11.61 -36.04
N VAL A 348 16.38 -11.92 -37.06
CA VAL A 348 15.96 -12.75 -38.18
C VAL A 348 16.34 -14.19 -37.86
N LEU A 349 15.34 -15.07 -37.77
CA LEU A 349 15.57 -16.49 -37.52
C LEU A 349 16.19 -17.16 -38.75
N HIS A 350 17.14 -18.07 -38.51
CA HIS A 350 17.60 -18.96 -39.57
C HIS A 350 16.45 -19.89 -40.00
N PRO A 351 16.34 -20.28 -41.29
CA PRO A 351 15.30 -21.20 -41.76
C PRO A 351 15.14 -22.46 -40.90
N ASP A 352 16.25 -23.03 -40.41
CA ASP A 352 16.26 -24.23 -39.57
C ASP A 352 15.64 -24.03 -38.17
N GLN A 353 15.52 -22.77 -37.70
CA GLN A 353 14.95 -22.42 -36.40
C GLN A 353 13.45 -22.09 -36.48
N LEU A 354 12.91 -21.91 -37.70
CA LEU A 354 11.54 -21.44 -37.90
C LEU A 354 10.52 -22.46 -37.41
N GLU A 355 10.72 -23.76 -37.69
CA GLU A 355 9.78 -24.81 -37.29
C GLU A 355 9.71 -24.97 -35.77
N GLU A 356 10.86 -24.93 -35.08
CA GLU A 356 10.92 -24.97 -33.62
C GLU A 356 10.19 -23.78 -33.01
N TYR A 357 10.41 -22.59 -33.56
CA TYR A 357 9.75 -21.36 -33.12
C TYR A 357 8.22 -21.41 -33.31
N ILE A 358 7.75 -21.89 -34.47
CA ILE A 358 6.32 -22.09 -34.74
C ILE A 358 5.71 -23.06 -33.72
N GLU A 359 6.39 -24.17 -33.43
CA GLU A 359 5.92 -25.18 -32.49
C GLU A 359 5.83 -24.65 -31.05
N VAL A 360 6.78 -23.81 -30.62
CA VAL A 360 6.70 -23.11 -29.33
C VAL A 360 5.46 -22.23 -29.27
N TRP A 361 5.18 -21.46 -30.32
CA TRP A 361 4.03 -20.56 -30.37
C TRP A 361 2.69 -21.28 -30.47
N ARG A 362 2.63 -22.41 -31.20
CA ARG A 362 1.47 -23.31 -31.16
C ARG A 362 1.14 -23.70 -29.72
N ARG A 363 2.14 -24.11 -28.92
CA ARG A 363 1.92 -24.50 -27.51
C ARG A 363 1.47 -23.35 -26.61
N VAL A 364 1.91 -22.13 -26.88
CA VAL A 364 1.44 -20.95 -26.14
C VAL A 364 -0.04 -20.69 -26.47
N MET A 365 -0.41 -20.74 -27.75
CA MET A 365 -1.78 -20.51 -28.21
C MET A 365 -2.76 -21.63 -27.82
N PHE A 366 -2.35 -22.91 -27.85
CA PHE A 366 -3.20 -24.05 -27.47
C PHE A 366 -3.60 -24.07 -25.99
N LYS A 367 -2.98 -23.27 -25.13
CA LYS A 367 -3.42 -23.11 -23.74
C LYS A 367 -4.58 -22.13 -23.56
N MET A 368 -5.08 -21.56 -24.66
CA MET A 368 -6.09 -20.52 -24.67
C MET A 368 -7.42 -21.09 -25.18
N ASP A 369 -8.03 -22.00 -24.42
CA ASP A 369 -9.43 -22.40 -24.68
C ASP A 369 -10.32 -21.15 -24.57
N LEU A 370 -11.06 -20.81 -25.62
CA LEU A 370 -11.90 -19.61 -25.66
C LEU A 370 -13.37 -19.99 -25.49
N SER A 371 -14.04 -19.33 -24.56
CA SER A 371 -15.51 -19.33 -24.51
C SER A 371 -16.07 -18.45 -25.63
N GLN A 372 -17.37 -18.58 -25.92
CA GLN A 372 -18.02 -17.69 -26.89
C GLN A 372 -17.90 -16.20 -26.48
N GLU A 373 -17.97 -15.91 -25.18
CA GLU A 373 -17.78 -14.58 -24.63
C GLU A 373 -16.37 -14.04 -24.91
N ASP A 374 -15.34 -14.87 -24.72
CA ASP A 374 -13.96 -14.48 -25.05
C ASP A 374 -13.81 -14.14 -26.53
N ILE A 375 -14.47 -14.90 -27.42
CA ILE A 375 -14.38 -14.71 -28.87
C ILE A 375 -15.06 -13.41 -29.30
N ASP A 376 -16.23 -13.13 -28.74
CA ASP A 376 -16.96 -11.89 -29.03
C ASP A 376 -16.18 -10.68 -28.52
N GLU A 377 -15.56 -10.77 -27.33
CA GLU A 377 -14.67 -9.74 -26.78
C GLU A 377 -13.44 -9.54 -27.68
N ILE A 378 -12.78 -10.63 -28.08
CA ILE A 378 -11.61 -10.60 -28.97
C ILE A 378 -11.93 -9.94 -30.31
N LYS A 379 -13.08 -10.27 -30.94
CA LYS A 379 -13.51 -9.66 -32.20
C LYS A 379 -13.78 -8.17 -32.05
N ASN A 380 -14.46 -7.77 -30.98
CA ASN A 380 -14.68 -6.36 -30.67
C ASN A 380 -13.36 -5.59 -30.48
N ILE A 381 -12.41 -6.16 -29.74
CA ILE A 381 -11.07 -5.56 -29.58
C ILE A 381 -10.37 -5.45 -30.94
N ALA A 382 -10.46 -6.46 -31.80
CA ALA A 382 -9.85 -6.44 -33.14
C ALA A 382 -10.46 -5.35 -34.04
N GLU A 383 -11.78 -5.15 -33.99
CA GLU A 383 -12.46 -4.06 -34.69
C GLU A 383 -11.99 -2.68 -34.18
N ARG A 384 -11.79 -2.54 -32.86
CA ARG A 384 -11.23 -1.31 -32.26
C ARG A 384 -9.79 -1.06 -32.70
N ILE A 385 -8.95 -2.10 -32.77
CA ILE A 385 -7.58 -2.01 -33.31
C ILE A 385 -7.61 -1.54 -34.77
N ALA A 386 -8.53 -2.07 -35.57
CA ALA A 386 -8.70 -1.67 -36.96
C ALA A 386 -9.12 -0.19 -37.08
N ALA A 387 -10.07 0.24 -36.25
CA ALA A 387 -10.53 1.62 -36.20
C ALA A 387 -9.44 2.62 -35.77
N SER A 388 -8.46 2.18 -34.98
CA SER A 388 -7.36 3.01 -34.48
C SER A 388 -6.08 2.94 -35.32
N GLY A 389 -6.14 2.34 -36.52
CA GLY A 389 -4.97 2.25 -37.41
C GLY A 389 -3.90 1.27 -36.91
N GLY A 390 -4.27 0.28 -36.11
CA GLY A 390 -3.35 -0.75 -35.61
C GLY A 390 -2.70 -0.44 -34.26
N ILE A 391 -3.10 0.64 -33.59
CA ILE A 391 -2.58 1.03 -32.27
C ILE A 391 -3.76 1.21 -31.31
N LEU A 392 -3.94 0.30 -30.35
CA LEU A 392 -4.80 0.61 -29.20
C LEU A 392 -4.05 1.60 -28.30
N VAL A 393 -4.50 2.85 -28.29
CA VAL A 393 -4.14 3.80 -27.24
C VAL A 393 -4.85 3.34 -25.96
N ASN A 394 -4.06 3.05 -24.93
CA ASN A 394 -4.49 2.45 -23.68
C ASN A 394 -5.70 3.16 -23.07
N GLY A 395 -6.80 2.42 -22.89
CA GLY A 395 -7.84 2.75 -21.92
C GLY A 395 -7.76 1.77 -20.76
N ALA A 396 -7.32 2.28 -19.60
CA ALA A 396 -7.44 1.71 -18.27
C ALA A 396 -6.71 0.38 -17.96
N GLY A 397 -5.58 0.51 -17.27
CA GLY A 397 -5.10 -0.52 -16.33
C GLY A 397 -3.70 -1.07 -16.59
N VAL A 398 -2.66 -0.23 -16.52
CA VAL A 398 -1.44 -0.37 -15.68
C VAL A 398 -0.63 0.93 -15.85
N GLY A 399 -0.83 1.89 -14.93
CA GLY A 399 0.08 2.99 -14.57
C GLY A 399 0.83 3.77 -15.64
N ALA A 400 0.29 4.93 -16.02
CA ALA A 400 1.01 6.20 -16.15
C ALA A 400 -0.01 7.26 -16.62
N ASP A 401 -0.46 8.12 -15.70
CA ASP A 401 -1.13 9.38 -16.07
C ASP A 401 -0.06 10.37 -16.52
N ASP A 402 -0.25 10.86 -17.74
CA ASP A 402 -0.23 12.26 -18.17
C ASP A 402 0.89 13.16 -17.62
N GLY A 403 1.92 13.32 -18.45
CA GLY A 403 2.80 14.48 -18.46
C GLY A 403 2.73 15.13 -19.84
N ASP A 404 2.03 16.26 -19.88
CA ASP A 404 2.02 17.36 -20.85
C ASP A 404 2.87 17.23 -22.13
N GLU A 405 2.21 17.62 -23.24
CA GLU A 405 2.80 17.96 -24.52
C GLU A 405 4.05 18.85 -24.34
N ILE A 406 5.24 18.30 -24.62
CA ILE A 406 6.43 19.12 -24.84
C ILE A 406 6.48 19.41 -26.34
N GLU A 407 5.98 20.59 -26.71
CA GLU A 407 6.31 21.23 -27.98
C GLU A 407 7.84 21.37 -28.09
N VAL A 408 8.38 20.82 -29.17
CA VAL A 408 9.79 20.91 -29.52
C VAL A 408 10.04 22.32 -30.06
N GLY A 409 10.34 23.25 -29.15
CA GLY A 409 10.81 24.61 -29.46
C GLY A 409 12.29 24.60 -29.84
N GLU A 410 12.60 25.32 -30.91
CA GLU A 410 13.90 25.39 -31.58
C GLU A 410 15.05 25.82 -30.65
N LEU A 411 16.20 25.17 -30.83
CA LEU A 411 17.48 25.54 -30.23
C LEU A 411 17.99 26.81 -30.89
N ASP A 412 17.77 27.96 -30.26
CA ASP A 412 18.57 29.15 -30.50
C ASP A 412 19.61 29.33 -29.39
N SER A 413 20.84 29.41 -29.86
CA SER A 413 22.05 29.77 -29.13
C SER A 413 21.94 31.17 -28.54
N GLU A 414 22.26 31.32 -27.25
CA GLU A 414 23.09 32.44 -26.79
C GLU A 414 23.61 32.20 -25.37
N SER A 415 24.82 32.68 -25.17
CA SER A 415 25.62 32.68 -23.96
C SER A 415 24.93 33.36 -22.79
N ASP A 416 25.17 32.89 -21.56
CA ASP A 416 25.95 33.68 -20.60
C ASP A 416 26.20 32.93 -19.29
N SER A 417 27.37 33.24 -18.75
CA SER A 417 27.91 32.95 -17.43
C SER A 417 26.97 33.37 -16.29
N ASP A 418 26.82 32.53 -15.26
CA ASP A 418 27.33 32.84 -13.91
C ASP A 418 26.73 31.95 -12.80
N ASN A 419 27.64 31.47 -11.94
CA ASN A 419 27.54 31.24 -10.50
C ASN A 419 26.73 30.07 -9.89
N LEU A 420 27.51 29.31 -9.12
CA LEU A 420 27.26 28.39 -7.98
C LEU A 420 26.93 26.92 -8.27
#